data_AF-A0A377Y4X8-F1
#
_entry.id   AF-A0A377Y4X8-F1
#
_cell.length_a   1.000
_cell.length_b   1.000
_cell.length_c   1.000
_cell.angle_alpha   90.00
_cell.angle_beta   90.00
_cell.angle_gamma   90.00
#
_symmetry.space_group_name_H-M   'P 1'
#
loop_
_entity.id
_entity.type
_entity.pdbx_description
1 polymer ?
#
loop_
_entity_poly.entity_id
_entity_poly.type
_entity_poly.pdbx_seq_one_letter_code
_entity_poly.pdbx_strand_id
1 'polypeptide(L)' 'MNSLYAKLIDVIERQITPMAGAIGQQKYVTSIRDGFITALPFMIVGSFLLVFIFPPFSPDTTWGFARA' A
#
# COMPACT_ATOMS: atom_id res chain seq x y z
N MET A 1 -28.97 -8.34 -18.79
CA MET A 1 -27.57 -7.90 -18.59
C MET A 1 -26.90 -7.82 -19.95
N ASN A 2 -26.34 -6.66 -20.30
CA ASN A 2 -25.97 -6.32 -21.67
C ASN A 2 -24.82 -7.23 -22.18
N SER A 3 -24.99 -7.89 -23.35
CA SER A 3 -24.08 -8.98 -23.80
C SER A 3 -22.62 -8.53 -24.03
N LEU A 4 -22.41 -7.24 -24.20
CA LEU A 4 -21.09 -6.60 -24.27
C LEU A 4 -20.30 -6.75 -22.97
N TYR A 5 -20.95 -6.60 -21.81
CA TYR A 5 -20.27 -6.80 -20.52
C TYR A 5 -19.84 -8.25 -20.33
N ALA A 6 -20.67 -9.21 -20.72
CA ALA A 6 -20.33 -10.63 -20.65
C ALA A 6 -19.12 -10.97 -21.53
N LYS A 7 -19.03 -10.41 -22.74
CA LYS A 7 -17.86 -10.58 -23.62
C LYS A 7 -16.59 -9.94 -23.06
N LEU A 8 -16.69 -8.78 -22.41
CA LEU A 8 -15.53 -8.13 -21.79
C LEU A 8 -15.01 -8.93 -20.59
N ILE A 9 -15.90 -9.41 -19.72
CA ILE A 9 -15.53 -10.29 -18.61
C ILE A 9 -14.86 -11.57 -19.14
N ASP A 10 -15.40 -12.19 -20.19
CA ASP A 10 -14.84 -13.40 -20.79
C ASP A 10 -13.41 -13.17 -21.34
N VAL A 11 -13.13 -12.00 -21.90
CA VAL A 11 -11.77 -11.62 -22.33
C VAL A 11 -10.83 -11.41 -21.15
N ILE A 12 -11.29 -10.75 -20.08
CA ILE A 12 -10.51 -10.55 -18.86
C ILE A 12 -10.16 -11.91 -18.22
N GLU A 13 -11.14 -12.79 -18.08
CA GLU A 13 -10.94 -14.11 -17.47
C GLU A 13 -10.01 -15.00 -18.30
N ARG A 14 -10.11 -14.95 -19.63
CA ARG A 14 -9.30 -15.79 -20.51
C ARG A 14 -7.89 -15.30 -20.72
N GLN A 15 -7.65 -13.98 -20.67
CA GLN A 15 -6.35 -13.40 -21.04
C GLN A 15 -5.65 -12.70 -19.87
N ILE A 16 -6.39 -11.90 -19.09
CA ILE A 16 -5.79 -11.08 -18.03
C ILE A 16 -5.61 -11.89 -16.76
N THR A 17 -6.60 -12.69 -16.37
CA THR A 17 -6.53 -13.53 -15.16
C THR A 17 -5.34 -14.50 -15.17
N PRO A 18 -5.10 -15.31 -16.23
CA PRO A 18 -3.95 -16.22 -16.23
C PRO A 18 -2.60 -15.47 -16.24
N MET A 19 -2.54 -14.31 -16.91
CA MET A 19 -1.34 -13.49 -16.95
C MET A 19 -1.03 -12.87 -15.57
N ALA A 20 -2.03 -12.33 -14.90
CA ALA A 20 -1.91 -11.80 -13.54
C ALA A 20 -1.54 -12.91 -12.54
N GLY A 21 -2.11 -14.11 -12.70
CA GLY A 21 -1.74 -15.29 -11.93
C GLY A 21 -0.27 -15.68 -12.14
N ALA A 22 0.20 -15.74 -13.39
CA ALA A 22 1.59 -16.07 -13.69
C ALA A 22 2.58 -15.04 -13.11
N ILE A 23 2.29 -13.74 -13.22
CA ILE A 23 3.12 -12.67 -12.66
C ILE A 23 3.11 -12.72 -11.12
N GLY A 24 1.94 -12.94 -10.51
CA GLY A 24 1.80 -13.02 -9.05
C GLY A 24 2.50 -14.24 -8.43
N GLN A 25 2.71 -15.30 -9.20
CA GLN A 25 3.43 -16.50 -8.77
C GLN A 25 4.93 -16.48 -9.15
N GLN A 26 5.41 -15.43 -9.83
CA GLN A 26 6.80 -15.33 -10.22
C GLN A 26 7.69 -15.05 -8.99
N LYS A 27 8.61 -15.98 -8.70
CA LYS A 27 9.52 -15.92 -7.53
C LYS A 27 10.24 -14.57 -7.34
N TYR A 28 10.60 -13.89 -8.41
CA TYR A 28 11.27 -12.59 -8.35
C TYR A 28 10.33 -11.48 -7.86
N VAL A 29 9.11 -11.44 -8.38
CA VAL A 29 8.08 -10.46 -7.97
C VAL A 29 7.67 -10.71 -6.52
N THR A 30 7.46 -11.98 -6.15
CA THR A 30 7.16 -12.37 -4.77
C THR A 30 8.29 -12.01 -3.81
N SER A 31 9.55 -12.25 -4.19
CA SER A 31 10.70 -11.87 -3.33
C SER A 31 10.80 -10.36 -3.09
N ILE A 32 10.46 -9.54 -4.09
CA ILE A 32 10.41 -8.09 -3.94
C ILE A 32 9.28 -7.72 -2.98
N ARG A 33 8.07 -8.25 -3.20
CA ARG A 33 6.92 -8.04 -2.33
C ARG A 33 7.23 -8.38 -0.88
N ASP A 34 7.81 -9.55 -0.63
CA ASP A 34 8.14 -10.02 0.71
C ASP A 34 9.24 -9.16 1.36
N GLY A 35 10.21 -8.71 0.56
CA GLY A 35 11.21 -7.73 1.00
C GLY A 35 10.56 -6.40 1.45
N PHE A 36 9.62 -5.88 0.67
CA PHE A 36 8.86 -4.69 1.06
C PHE A 36 8.00 -4.92 2.31
N ILE A 37 7.34 -6.08 2.42
CA ILE A 37 6.55 -6.43 3.61
C ILE A 37 7.43 -6.45 4.87
N THR A 38 8.66 -6.94 4.75
CA THR A 38 9.64 -6.93 5.84
C THR A 38 10.08 -5.51 6.22
N ALA A 39 10.07 -4.56 5.28
CA ALA A 39 10.39 -3.16 5.53
C ALA A 39 9.21 -2.33 6.09
N LEU A 40 7.95 -2.79 5.92
CA LEU A 40 6.76 -2.07 6.37
C LEU A 40 6.78 -1.68 7.86
N PRO A 41 7.14 -2.57 8.81
CA PRO A 41 7.17 -2.21 10.23
C PRO A 41 8.14 -1.06 10.51
N PHE A 42 9.31 -1.04 9.88
CA PHE A 42 10.29 0.03 10.03
C PHE A 42 9.80 1.35 9.45
N MET A 43 9.12 1.30 8.29
CA MET A 43 8.50 2.48 7.70
C MET A 43 7.42 3.06 8.62
N ILE A 44 6.58 2.21 9.23
CA ILE A 44 5.55 2.63 10.19
C ILE A 44 6.18 3.29 11.43
N VAL A 45 7.21 2.65 12.02
CA VAL A 45 7.90 3.19 13.20
C VAL A 45 8.61 4.52 12.87
N GLY A 46 9.32 4.58 11.75
CA GLY A 46 10.02 5.79 11.31
C GLY A 46 9.07 6.94 11.03
N SER A 47 7.94 6.68 10.38
CA SER A 47 6.91 7.71 10.14
C SER A 47 6.23 8.17 11.42
N PHE A 48 6.03 7.31 12.41
CA PHE A 48 5.54 7.71 13.74
C PHE A 48 6.54 8.61 14.48
N LEU A 49 7.84 8.30 14.42
CA LEU A 49 8.90 9.11 15.03
C LEU A 49 8.91 10.55 14.47
N LEU A 50 8.61 10.74 13.17
CA LEU A 50 8.53 12.06 12.57
C LEU A 50 7.46 12.95 13.21
N VAL A 51 6.33 12.37 13.65
CA VAL A 51 5.28 13.11 14.36
C VAL A 51 5.77 13.61 15.72
N PHE A 52 6.67 12.89 16.39
CA PHE A 52 7.27 13.35 17.64
C PHE A 52 8.34 14.44 17.43
N ILE A 53 9.10 14.35 16.33
CA ILE A 53 10.15 15.34 16.00
C ILE A 53 9.53 16.64 15.47
N PHE A 54 8.48 16.52 14.65
CA PHE A 54 7.75 17.64 14.06
C PHE A 54 6.28 17.55 14.48
N PRO A 55 5.99 17.82 15.78
CA PRO A 55 4.63 17.77 16.26
C PRO A 55 3.79 18.85 15.56
N PRO A 56 2.60 18.52 15.02
CA PRO A 56 1.79 19.46 14.25
C PRO A 56 0.99 20.40 15.16
N PHE A 57 1.67 21.10 16.07
CA PHE A 57 1.07 22.07 16.99
C PHE A 57 1.50 23.50 16.63
N SER A 58 0.58 24.46 16.79
CA SER A 58 0.96 25.86 16.66
C SER A 58 1.77 26.31 17.89
N PRO A 59 2.69 27.29 17.73
CA PRO A 59 3.44 27.86 18.86
C PRO A 59 2.56 28.40 19.98
N ASP A 60 1.33 28.83 19.65
CA ASP A 60 0.37 29.43 20.58
C ASP A 60 -0.57 28.40 21.23
N THR A 61 -0.28 27.10 21.12
CA THR A 61 -1.16 26.06 21.67
C THR A 61 -1.27 26.14 23.21
N THR A 62 -2.49 26.01 23.70
CA THR A 62 -2.83 26.06 25.13
C THR A 62 -2.73 24.70 25.82
N TRP A 63 -2.47 23.64 25.06
CA TRP A 63 -2.44 22.26 25.54
C TRP A 63 -1.04 21.96 26.11
N GLY A 64 -0.94 21.58 27.39
CA GLY A 64 0.34 21.48 28.11
C GLY A 64 1.34 20.45 27.55
N PHE A 65 0.86 19.42 26.85
CA PHE A 65 1.72 18.42 26.19
C PHE A 65 2.11 18.80 24.75
N ALA A 66 1.53 19.88 24.21
CA ALA A 66 1.67 20.31 22.84
C ALA A 66 2.61 21.52 22.67
N ARG A 67 3.12 22.08 23.78
CA ARG A 67 4.16 23.11 23.74
C ARG A 67 5.49 22.44 23.40
N ALA A 68 6.06 22.81 22.25
CA ALA A 68 7.40 22.40 21.82
C ALA A 68 8.48 23.02 22.72
#